data_AF-Q653F0-F1
#
_entry.id   AF-Q653F0-F1
#
_cell.length_a   1.000
_cell.length_b   1.000
_cell.length_c   1.000
_cell.angle_alpha   90.00
_cell.angle_beta   90.00
_cell.angle_gamma   90.00
#
_symmetry.space_group_name_H-M   'P 1'
#
loop_
_entity.id
_entity.type
_entity.pdbx_description
1 polymer ?
#
loop_
_entity_poly.entity_id
_entity_poly.type
_entity_poly.pdbx_seq_one_letter_code
_entity_poly.pdbx_strand_id
1 'polypeptide(L)'
;MAKIAFLLAAALLLGLVSVSQAIQGTATFYTTYNPSACYGNQDNGRMIAAASDGLWAGGKICGTMFTVRTATIDLSREAFAAIANPVAGKVLIDYQQL
;
A
#
# COMPACT_ATOMS: atom_id res chain seq x y z
N MET A 1 -15.41 -42.65 3.35
CA MET A 1 -15.61 -41.77 4.53
C MET A 1 -14.35 -40.96 4.85
N ALA A 2 -13.29 -41.57 5.40
CA ALA A 2 -12.09 -40.83 5.87
C ALA A 2 -11.33 -40.03 4.79
N LYS A 3 -11.19 -40.57 3.56
CA LYS A 3 -10.52 -39.85 2.45
C LYS A 3 -11.25 -38.56 2.04
N ILE A 4 -12.59 -38.58 2.03
CA ILE A 4 -13.41 -37.41 1.67
C ILE A 4 -13.35 -36.37 2.79
N ALA A 5 -13.41 -36.80 4.05
CA ALA A 5 -13.25 -35.91 5.19
C ALA A 5 -11.86 -35.23 5.20
N PHE A 6 -10.80 -35.95 4.83
CA PHE A 6 -9.45 -35.39 4.72
C PHE A 6 -9.32 -34.35 3.62
N LEU A 7 -9.94 -34.60 2.45
CA LEU A 7 -9.97 -33.63 1.34
C LEU A 7 -10.76 -32.36 1.69
N LEU A 8 -11.90 -32.51 2.37
CA LEU A 8 -12.71 -31.38 2.83
C LEU A 8 -11.98 -30.55 3.88
N ALA A 9 -11.28 -31.20 4.82
CA ALA A 9 -10.48 -30.52 5.83
C ALA A 9 -9.30 -29.74 5.20
N ALA A 10 -8.61 -30.31 4.21
CA ALA A 10 -7.54 -29.63 3.50
C ALA A 10 -8.04 -28.40 2.72
N ALA A 11 -9.20 -28.50 2.07
CA ALA A 11 -9.81 -27.38 1.34
C ALA A 11 -10.23 -26.23 2.28
N LEU A 12 -10.75 -26.56 3.47
CA LEU A 12 -11.12 -25.55 4.47
C LEU A 12 -9.89 -24.80 5.02
N LEU A 13 -8.77 -25.51 5.22
CA LEU A 13 -7.50 -24.91 5.67
C LEU A 13 -6.90 -23.95 4.63
N LEU A 14 -7.04 -24.26 3.34
CA LEU A 14 -6.61 -23.36 2.24
C LEU A 14 -7.47 -22.09 2.13
N GLY A 15 -8.72 -22.11 2.64
CA GLY A 15 -9.61 -20.95 2.63
C GLY A 15 -9.35 -19.94 3.76
N LEU A 16 -8.53 -20.28 4.76
CA LEU A 16 -8.26 -19.43 5.92
C LEU A 16 -7.09 -18.44 5.71
N VAL A 17 -6.38 -18.51 4.58
CA VAL A 17 -5.29 -17.58 4.26
C VAL A 17 -5.83 -16.29 3.64
N SER A 18 -5.97 -15.26 4.46
CA SER A 18 -6.27 -13.89 4.03
C SER A 18 -5.04 -13.26 3.38
N VAL A 19 -4.97 -13.21 2.05
CA VAL A 19 -3.89 -12.50 1.34
C VAL A 19 -4.24 -11.00 1.30
N SER A 20 -3.52 -10.16 2.06
CA SER A 20 -3.65 -8.70 1.93
C SER A 20 -2.72 -8.20 0.83
N GLN A 21 -3.27 -7.75 -0.30
CA GLN A 21 -2.48 -7.14 -1.37
C GLN A 21 -2.54 -5.62 -1.22
N ALA A 22 -1.43 -5.01 -0.77
CA ALA A 22 -1.24 -3.57 -0.83
C ALA A 22 -0.36 -3.23 -2.03
N ILE A 23 -0.82 -2.34 -2.91
CA ILE A 23 0.03 -1.82 -3.98
C ILE A 23 1.08 -0.93 -3.31
N GLN A 24 2.34 -1.38 -3.36
CA GLN A 24 3.45 -0.60 -2.84
C GLN A 24 3.68 0.61 -3.75
N GLY A 25 3.82 1.78 -3.14
CA GLY A 25 4.11 3.04 -3.83
C GLY A 25 4.91 3.98 -2.95
N THR A 26 5.44 5.02 -3.56
CA THR A 26 6.12 6.12 -2.86
C THR A 26 5.18 7.31 -2.79
N ALA A 27 5.05 7.93 -1.62
CA ALA A 27 4.34 9.18 -1.46
C ALA A 27 5.36 10.32 -1.32
N THR A 28 5.14 11.42 -2.04
CA THR A 28 5.89 12.68 -1.92
C THR A 28 4.91 13.83 -1.72
N PHE A 29 5.43 15.05 -1.52
CA PHE A 29 4.60 16.25 -1.40
C PHE A 29 5.08 17.35 -2.33
N TYR A 30 4.18 18.27 -2.67
CA TYR A 30 4.42 19.48 -3.44
C TYR A 30 3.51 20.59 -2.89
N THR A 31 3.77 21.85 -3.23
CA THR A 31 3.09 23.01 -2.60
C THR A 31 2.27 23.85 -3.57
N THR A 32 2.42 23.67 -4.89
CA THR A 32 1.67 24.39 -5.92
C THR A 32 0.69 23.42 -6.59
N TYR A 33 -0.60 23.56 -6.26
CA TYR A 33 -1.66 22.63 -6.68
C TYR A 33 -2.31 22.98 -8.02
N ASN A 34 -2.22 24.25 -8.42
CA ASN A 34 -2.90 24.79 -9.59
C ASN A 34 -1.85 25.31 -10.60
N PRO A 35 -2.04 25.04 -11.92
CA PRO A 35 -3.10 24.23 -12.50
C PRO A 35 -2.87 22.72 -12.32
N SER A 36 -3.95 21.97 -12.17
CA SER A 36 -3.92 20.49 -12.23
C SER A 36 -4.20 19.99 -13.65
N ALA A 37 -3.67 18.82 -14.01
CA ALA A 37 -3.95 18.20 -15.30
C ALA A 37 -5.43 17.81 -15.48
N CYS A 38 -6.15 17.54 -14.38
CA CYS A 38 -7.56 17.16 -14.42
C CYS A 38 -8.52 18.35 -14.57
N TYR A 39 -8.24 19.46 -13.86
CA TYR A 39 -9.23 20.53 -13.67
C TYR A 39 -8.67 21.94 -13.95
N GLY A 40 -7.45 22.05 -14.46
CA GLY A 40 -6.81 23.34 -14.74
C GLY A 40 -6.71 24.17 -13.46
N ASN A 41 -7.18 25.42 -13.51
CA ASN A 41 -7.05 26.40 -12.43
C ASN A 41 -8.06 26.24 -11.28
N GLN A 42 -8.86 25.17 -11.24
CA GLN A 42 -9.85 24.96 -10.17
C GLN A 42 -9.20 24.62 -8.83
N ASP A 43 -9.56 25.33 -7.77
CA ASP A 43 -9.19 24.99 -6.40
C ASP A 43 -10.05 23.81 -5.90
N ASN A 44 -9.41 22.67 -5.71
CA ASN A 44 -10.02 21.44 -5.18
C ASN A 44 -9.66 21.19 -3.70
N GLY A 45 -9.16 22.23 -3.02
CA GLY A 45 -8.73 22.17 -1.63
C GLY A 45 -7.36 21.51 -1.44
N ARG A 46 -7.07 21.10 -0.20
CA ARG A 46 -5.74 20.61 0.22
C ARG A 46 -5.61 19.09 0.26
N MET A 47 -6.73 18.35 0.24
CA MET A 47 -6.75 16.89 0.30
C MET A 47 -6.77 16.30 -1.11
N ILE A 48 -5.73 16.61 -1.89
CA ILE A 48 -5.57 16.18 -3.27
C ILE A 48 -4.29 15.33 -3.42
N ALA A 49 -4.25 14.49 -4.45
CA ALA A 49 -3.07 13.70 -4.80
C ALA A 49 -2.76 13.86 -6.30
N ALA A 50 -1.47 13.92 -6.64
CA ALA A 50 -1.01 13.83 -8.02
C ALA A 50 -0.73 12.36 -8.37
N ALA A 51 -1.23 11.92 -9.53
CA ALA A 51 -0.97 10.58 -10.04
C ALA A 51 0.34 10.57 -10.84
N SER A 52 1.16 9.54 -10.65
CA SER A 52 2.31 9.25 -11.52
C SER A 52 1.83 8.70 -12.88
N ASP A 53 2.73 8.65 -13.86
CA ASP A 53 2.42 8.16 -15.22
C ASP A 53 1.79 6.76 -15.23
N GLY A 54 2.24 5.87 -14.33
CA GLY A 54 1.70 4.51 -14.19
C GLY A 54 0.23 4.47 -13.71
N LEU A 55 -0.24 5.51 -13.04
CA LEU A 55 -1.63 5.65 -12.58
C LEU A 55 -2.46 6.60 -13.44
N TRP A 56 -1.82 7.46 -14.24
CA TRP A 56 -2.49 8.55 -14.96
C TRP A 56 -3.60 8.06 -15.91
N ALA A 57 -3.34 6.98 -16.64
CA ALA A 57 -4.28 6.34 -17.56
C ALA A 57 -5.00 7.33 -18.51
N GLY A 58 -4.27 8.34 -19.01
CA GLY A 58 -4.82 9.38 -19.88
C GLY A 58 -5.86 10.28 -19.21
N GLY A 59 -5.79 10.45 -17.88
CA GLY A 59 -6.73 11.25 -17.10
C GLY A 59 -7.96 10.50 -16.60
N LYS A 60 -8.10 9.20 -16.89
CA LYS A 60 -9.20 8.38 -16.36
C LYS A 60 -9.20 8.29 -14.83
N ILE A 61 -8.06 8.57 -14.19
CA ILE A 61 -7.90 8.55 -12.74
C ILE A 61 -8.45 9.82 -12.06
N CYS A 62 -8.73 10.88 -12.82
CA CYS A 62 -9.24 12.14 -12.29
C CYS A 62 -10.53 11.93 -11.48
N GLY A 63 -10.62 12.57 -10.31
CA GLY A 63 -11.78 12.47 -9.41
C GLY A 63 -11.84 11.19 -8.57
N THR A 64 -10.88 10.27 -8.73
CA THR A 64 -10.81 9.07 -7.90
C THR A 64 -10.28 9.40 -6.50
N MET A 65 -10.95 8.91 -5.46
CA MET A 65 -10.48 9.01 -4.08
C MET A 65 -9.61 7.80 -3.71
N PHE A 66 -8.48 8.07 -3.08
CA PHE A 66 -7.57 7.03 -2.59
C PHE A 66 -7.56 7.00 -1.07
N THR A 67 -7.55 5.79 -0.50
CA THR A 67 -7.14 5.59 0.88
C THR A 67 -5.64 5.34 0.91
N VAL A 68 -4.87 6.30 1.42
CA VAL A 68 -3.43 6.15 1.60
C VAL A 68 -3.16 5.58 2.99
N ARG A 69 -2.50 4.44 3.06
CA ARG A 69 -2.02 3.84 4.31
C ARG A 69 -0.50 3.86 4.31
N THR A 70 0.10 4.28 5.42
CA THR A 70 1.54 4.10 5.64
C THR A 70 1.80 2.62 5.88
N ALA A 71 2.51 1.94 4.97
CA ALA A 71 2.86 0.53 5.11
C ALA A 71 4.16 0.31 5.90
N THR A 72 4.62 1.31 6.66
CA THR A 72 5.92 1.31 7.34
C THR A 72 5.72 1.33 8.86
N ILE A 73 6.24 0.31 9.52
CA ILE A 73 6.53 0.32 10.96
C ILE A 73 7.88 0.99 11.13
N ASP A 74 7.94 2.10 11.86
CA ASP A 74 9.19 2.78 12.16
C ASP A 74 9.84 2.13 13.39
N LEU A 75 10.84 1.29 13.14
CA LEU A 75 11.57 0.58 14.18
C LEU A 75 12.63 1.50 14.82
N SER A 76 12.93 1.31 16.10
CA SER A 76 14.13 1.93 16.67
C SER A 76 15.38 1.44 15.91
N ARG A 77 16.47 2.21 15.93
CA ARG A 77 17.72 1.84 15.25
C ARG A 77 18.20 0.45 15.68
N GLU A 78 18.06 0.13 16.96
CA GLU A 78 18.44 -1.15 17.56
C GLU A 78 17.54 -2.29 17.06
N ALA A 79 16.23 -2.06 17.03
CA ALA A 79 15.27 -3.06 16.52
C ALA A 79 15.46 -3.31 15.02
N PHE A 80 15.73 -2.27 14.23
CA PHE A 80 16.06 -2.43 12.81
C PHE A 80 17.38 -3.19 12.63
N ALA A 81 18.42 -2.82 13.39
CA ALA A 81 19.73 -3.48 13.35
C ALA A 81 19.65 -4.97 13.73
N ALA A 82 18.66 -5.38 14.51
CA ALA A 82 18.43 -6.77 14.87
C ALA A 82 17.92 -7.64 13.70
N ILE A 83 17.32 -7.03 12.67
CA ILE A 83 16.70 -7.76 11.55
C ILE A 83 17.28 -7.39 10.17
N ALA A 84 18.01 -6.28 10.05
CA ALA A 84 18.60 -5.81 8.79
C ALA A 84 19.80 -4.87 9.01
N ASN A 85 20.61 -4.67 7.97
CA ASN A 85 21.70 -3.69 7.99
C ASN A 85 21.14 -2.25 8.06
N PRO A 86 21.46 -1.43 9.08
CA PRO A 86 20.94 -0.07 9.22
C PRO A 86 21.27 0.87 8.04
N VAL A 87 22.31 0.57 7.25
CA VAL A 87 22.65 1.33 6.03
C VAL A 87 21.62 1.12 4.91
N ALA A 88 20.88 0.01 4.93
CA ALA A 88 19.85 -0.29 3.92
C ALA A 88 18.65 0.67 3.99
N GLY A 89 18.36 1.25 5.17
CA GLY A 89 17.29 2.24 5.39
C GLY A 89 15.85 1.70 5.28
N LYS A 90 15.60 0.64 4.52
CA LYS A 90 14.29 -0.01 4.37
C LYS A 90 14.47 -1.50 4.11
N VAL A 91 13.64 -2.32 4.74
CA VAL A 91 13.56 -3.76 4.52
C VAL A 91 12.08 -4.18 4.46
N LEU A 92 11.76 -5.20 3.66
CA LEU A 92 10.44 -5.81 3.66
C LEU A 92 10.29 -6.64 4.95
N ILE A 93 9.20 -6.45 5.68
CA ILE A 93 8.91 -7.17 6.92
C ILE A 93 7.49 -7.74 6.87
N ASP A 94 7.32 -8.91 7.48
CA ASP A 94 6.03 -9.41 7.92
C ASP A 94 5.89 -9.12 9.42
N TYR A 95 4.71 -8.72 9.87
CA TYR A 95 4.45 -8.43 11.28
C TYR A 95 3.09 -8.99 11.71
N GLN A 96 2.99 -9.35 12.99
CA GLN A 96 1.75 -9.78 13.63
C GLN A 96 1.39 -8.79 14.74
N GLN A 97 0.15 -8.32 14.76
CA GLN A 97 -0.40 -7.59 15.90
C GLN A 97 -0.93 -8.60 16.91
N LEU A 98 -0.45 -8.53 18.16
CA LEU A 98 -0.94 -9.36 19.28
C LEU A 98 -2.09 -8.67 20.02
#